data_AF-A0A3D5VES8-F1
#
_entry.id   AF-A0A3D5VES8-F1
#
_cell.length_a   1.000
_cell.length_b   1.000
_cell.length_c   1.000
_cell.angle_alpha   90.00
_cell.angle_beta   90.00
_cell.angle_gamma   90.00
#
_symmetry.space_group_name_H-M   'P 1'
#
loop_
_entity.id
_entity.type
_entity.pdbx_description
1 polymer ?
#
loop_
_entity_poly.entity_id
_entity_poly.type
_entity_poly.pdbx_seq_one_letter_code
_entity_poly.pdbx_strand_id
1 'polypeptide(L)'
;MEKLQGLMDNLNKVLFGKESVVEMVAVALICQGHVLVEDVPGLGKTMLVKGLARSLGCKFSRIQFTPDLLPSDVVGVQIYNQKTMEFQYRPGPVMANIVLADEINRTSPKTQSSLL
;
A
#
# COMPACT_ATOMS: atom_id res chain seq x y z
N MET A 1 6.41 6.00 -22.88
CA MET A 1 5.66 4.76 -23.15
C MET A 1 6.50 3.51 -22.89
N GLU A 2 7.73 3.41 -23.39
CA GLU A 2 8.61 2.23 -23.19
C GLU A 2 8.79 1.81 -21.73
N LYS A 3 9.03 2.75 -20.80
CA LYS A 3 9.15 2.45 -19.36
C LYS A 3 7.87 1.89 -18.74
N LEU A 4 6.70 2.33 -19.21
CA LEU A 4 5.41 1.84 -18.73
C LEU A 4 5.16 0.42 -19.23
N GLN A 5 5.47 0.15 -20.49
CA GLN A 5 5.41 -1.20 -21.05
C GLN A 5 6.31 -2.15 -20.27
N GLY A 6 7.56 -1.76 -20.02
CA GLY A 6 8.49 -2.56 -19.22
C GLY A 6 8.01 -2.81 -17.79
N LEU A 7 7.30 -1.85 -17.18
CA LEU A 7 6.65 -2.06 -15.89
C LEU A 7 5.55 -3.12 -15.99
N MET A 8 4.63 -2.99 -16.95
CA MET A 8 3.53 -3.94 -17.15
C MET A 8 4.05 -5.35 -17.45
N ASP A 9 5.08 -5.48 -18.30
CA ASP A 9 5.72 -6.75 -18.62
C ASP A 9 6.32 -7.42 -17.36
N ASN A 10 6.89 -6.64 -16.44
CA ASN A 10 7.41 -7.16 -15.17
C ASN A 10 6.29 -7.60 -14.22
N LEU A 11 5.15 -6.90 -14.21
CA LEU A 11 4.00 -7.26 -13.37
C LEU A 11 3.28 -8.51 -13.90
N ASN A 12 3.15 -8.65 -15.22
CA ASN A 12 2.58 -9.84 -15.86
C ASN A 12 3.39 -11.12 -15.59
N LYS A 13 4.70 -11.01 -15.30
CA LYS A 13 5.52 -12.15 -14.86
C LYS A 13 5.18 -12.66 -13.45
N VAL A 14 4.59 -11.82 -12.60
CA VAL A 14 4.24 -12.20 -11.21
C VAL A 14 2.75 -12.41 -11.00
N LEU A 15 1.91 -11.89 -11.90
CA LEU A 15 0.46 -12.03 -11.88
C LEU A 15 -0.03 -12.63 -13.21
N PHE A 16 -0.11 -13.96 -13.26
CA PHE A 16 -0.47 -14.71 -14.46
C PHE A 16 -1.95 -14.57 -14.81
N GLY A 17 -2.27 -14.30 -16.09
CA GLY A 17 -3.63 -14.31 -16.63
C GLY A 17 -4.54 -13.21 -16.09
N LYS A 18 -3.97 -12.11 -15.58
CA LYS A 18 -4.71 -10.92 -15.11
C LYS A 18 -4.14 -9.63 -15.72
N GLU A 19 -3.93 -9.63 -17.02
CA GLU A 19 -3.33 -8.52 -17.78
C GLU A 19 -4.14 -7.23 -17.60
N SER A 20 -5.48 -7.32 -17.61
CA SER A 20 -6.37 -6.16 -17.40
C SER A 20 -6.22 -5.52 -16.02
N VAL A 21 -5.90 -6.30 -14.98
CA VAL A 21 -5.61 -5.78 -13.63
C VAL A 21 -4.29 -5.01 -13.64
N VAL A 22 -3.27 -5.55 -14.32
CA VAL A 22 -1.98 -4.86 -14.47
C VAL A 22 -2.15 -3.54 -15.21
N GLU A 23 -2.94 -3.51 -16.28
CA GLU A 23 -3.28 -2.28 -17.01
C GLU A 23 -4.00 -1.25 -16.13
N MET A 24 -5.02 -1.66 -15.37
CA MET A 24 -5.73 -0.76 -14.45
C MET A 24 -4.80 -0.19 -13.37
N VAL A 25 -3.89 -0.99 -12.83
CA VAL A 25 -2.89 -0.52 -11.86
C VAL A 25 -1.93 0.48 -12.51
N ALA A 26 -1.51 0.23 -13.76
CA ALA A 26 -0.65 1.14 -14.51
C ALA A 26 -1.35 2.49 -14.78
N VAL A 27 -2.64 2.45 -15.15
CA VAL A 27 -3.47 3.66 -15.32
C VAL A 27 -3.58 4.43 -14.00
N ALA A 28 -3.93 3.75 -12.91
CA ALA A 28 -4.06 4.38 -11.59
C ALA A 28 -2.74 5.03 -11.16
N LEU A 29 -1.60 4.39 -11.39
CA LEU A 29 -0.28 4.94 -11.08
C LEU A 29 -0.02 6.26 -11.82
N ILE A 30 -0.29 6.32 -13.13
CA ILE A 30 -0.05 7.54 -13.94
C ILE A 30 -0.99 8.67 -13.52
N CYS A 31 -2.23 8.32 -13.16
CA CYS A 31 -3.23 9.25 -12.67
C CYS A 31 -3.02 9.65 -11.20
N GLN A 32 -2.00 9.12 -10.51
CA GLN A 32 -1.77 9.32 -9.07
C GLN A 32 -2.99 8.91 -8.22
N GLY A 33 -3.74 7.91 -8.67
CA GLY A 33 -4.92 7.39 -8.00
C GLY A 33 -4.64 6.20 -7.08
N HIS A 34 -5.69 5.74 -6.41
CA HIS A 34 -5.68 4.54 -5.57
C HIS A 34 -6.50 3.42 -6.22
N VAL A 35 -6.12 2.17 -5.95
CA VAL A 35 -6.79 0.99 -6.49
C VAL A 35 -7.48 0.24 -5.35
N LEU A 36 -8.79 0.07 -5.47
CA LEU A 36 -9.55 -0.87 -4.65
C LEU A 36 -9.58 -2.22 -5.37
N VAL A 37 -9.12 -3.28 -4.69
CA VAL A 37 -9.11 -4.63 -5.25
C VAL A 37 -10.08 -5.52 -4.49
N GLU A 38 -11.25 -5.74 -5.08
CA GLU A 38 -12.22 -6.73 -4.64
C GLU A 38 -11.90 -8.07 -5.29
N ASP A 39 -11.44 -9.03 -4.50
CA ASP A 39 -11.12 -10.37 -5.00
C ASP A 39 -11.00 -11.33 -3.83
N VAL A 40 -11.15 -12.64 -4.10
CA VAL A 40 -10.96 -13.65 -3.06
C VAL A 40 -9.49 -13.73 -2.60
N PRO A 41 -9.23 -14.13 -1.35
CA PRO A 41 -7.87 -14.27 -0.84
C PRO A 41 -7.01 -15.23 -1.69
N GLY A 42 -5.71 -14.94 -1.79
CA GLY A 42 -4.75 -15.83 -2.45
C GLY A 42 -4.49 -15.60 -3.94
N LEU A 43 -5.16 -14.61 -4.57
CA LEU A 43 -5.04 -14.36 -6.02
C LEU A 43 -3.90 -13.42 -6.44
N GLY A 44 -2.81 -13.40 -5.67
CA GLY A 44 -1.59 -12.70 -6.07
C GLY A 44 -1.56 -11.18 -5.84
N LYS A 45 -2.53 -10.58 -5.13
CA LYS A 45 -2.53 -9.13 -4.79
C LYS A 45 -1.22 -8.69 -4.14
N THR A 46 -0.72 -9.47 -3.17
CA THR A 46 0.55 -9.18 -2.50
C THR A 46 1.74 -9.24 -3.47
N MET A 47 1.72 -10.16 -4.43
CA MET A 47 2.79 -10.29 -5.44
C MET A 47 2.76 -9.13 -6.42
N LEU A 48 1.57 -8.73 -6.87
CA LEU A 48 1.36 -7.56 -7.72
C LEU A 48 1.90 -6.28 -7.07
N VAL A 49 1.48 -5.96 -5.85
CA VAL A 49 1.88 -4.71 -5.18
C VAL A 49 3.37 -4.71 -4.82
N LYS A 50 3.93 -5.84 -4.37
CA LYS A 50 5.38 -5.97 -4.16
C LYS A 50 6.17 -5.86 -5.46
N GLY A 51 5.68 -6.47 -6.54
CA GLY A 51 6.27 -6.39 -7.87
C GLY A 51 6.30 -4.96 -8.40
N LEU A 52 5.22 -4.21 -8.17
CA LEU A 52 5.11 -2.79 -8.51
C LEU A 52 6.14 -1.96 -7.75
N ALA A 53 6.21 -2.10 -6.43
CA ALA A 53 7.17 -1.38 -5.61
C ALA A 53 8.62 -1.69 -6.00
N ARG A 54 8.93 -2.97 -6.24
CA ARG A 54 10.27 -3.39 -6.68
C ARG A 54 10.63 -2.85 -8.05
N SER A 55 9.70 -2.86 -9.00
CA SER A 55 9.93 -2.36 -10.36
C SER A 55 10.17 -0.85 -10.39
N LEU A 56 9.62 -0.12 -9.42
CA LEU A 56 9.77 1.34 -9.29
C LEU A 56 10.86 1.76 -8.30
N GLY A 57 11.50 0.83 -7.58
CA GLY A 57 12.47 1.15 -6.52
C GLY A 57 11.84 1.89 -5.32
N CYS A 58 10.55 1.67 -5.09
CA CYS A 58 9.75 2.38 -4.10
C CYS A 58 9.75 1.71 -2.72
N LYS A 59 9.61 2.51 -1.66
CA LYS A 59 9.34 1.99 -0.31
C LYS A 59 7.95 1.33 -0.30
N PHE A 60 7.93 0.06 0.07
CA PHE A 60 6.71 -0.74 0.23
C PHE A 60 6.34 -0.89 1.70
N SER A 61 5.05 -0.87 1.99
CA SER A 61 4.49 -1.20 3.29
C SER A 61 3.22 -2.02 3.13
N ARG A 62 2.95 -2.91 4.09
CA ARG A 62 1.70 -3.67 4.18
C ARG A 62 1.06 -3.40 5.53
N ILE A 63 -0.20 -3.00 5.51
CA ILE A 63 -1.02 -2.79 6.69
C ILE A 63 -2.10 -3.86 6.66
N GLN A 64 -2.13 -4.73 7.67
CA GLN A 64 -3.23 -5.65 7.87
C GLN A 64 -4.28 -4.95 8.72
N PHE A 65 -5.46 -4.71 8.17
CA PHE A 65 -6.54 -4.13 8.94
C PHE A 65 -7.22 -5.18 9.80
N THR A 66 -7.22 -4.93 11.10
CA THR A 66 -7.88 -5.75 12.11
C THR A 66 -8.88 -4.89 12.91
N PRO A 67 -9.84 -5.50 13.61
CA PRO A 67 -10.85 -4.76 14.38
C PRO A 67 -10.27 -3.87 15.47
N ASP A 68 -9.10 -4.22 15.99
CA ASP A 68 -8.38 -3.54 17.07
C ASP A 68 -7.37 -2.48 16.58
N LEU A 69 -7.12 -2.39 15.27
CA LEU A 69 -6.18 -1.44 14.70
C LEU A 69 -6.63 0.01 14.96
N LEU A 70 -5.74 0.81 15.55
CA LEU A 70 -5.99 2.22 15.85
C LEU A 70 -5.49 3.14 14.72
N PRO A 71 -6.05 4.35 14.56
CA PRO A 71 -5.54 5.33 13.61
C PRO A 71 -4.04 5.62 13.76
N SER A 72 -3.55 5.69 15.00
CA SER A 72 -2.14 5.89 15.34
C SER A 72 -1.22 4.79 14.83
N ASP A 73 -1.72 3.56 14.72
CA ASP A 73 -0.96 2.43 14.19
C ASP A 73 -0.81 2.52 12.66
N VAL A 74 -1.62 3.34 12.00
CA VAL A 74 -1.56 3.61 10.55
C VAL A 74 -0.70 4.83 10.26
N VAL A 75 -1.01 5.97 10.91
CA VAL A 75 -0.36 7.27 10.62
C VAL A 75 0.92 7.50 11.40
N GLY A 76 1.12 6.81 12.52
CA GLY A 76 2.23 7.01 13.44
C GLY A 76 1.87 7.82 14.67
N VAL A 77 2.89 8.06 15.51
CA VAL A 77 2.72 8.63 16.86
C VAL A 77 3.79 9.66 17.17
N GLN A 78 3.47 10.61 18.05
CA GLN A 78 4.46 11.47 18.71
C GLN A 78 4.93 10.80 20.00
N ILE A 79 6.21 10.50 20.11
CA ILE A 79 6.81 9.87 21.29
C ILE A 79 7.69 10.88 21.99
N TYR A 80 7.43 11.10 23.29
CA TYR A 80 8.29 11.94 24.11
C TYR A 80 9.63 11.23 24.37
N ASN A 81 10.72 11.84 23.92
CA ASN A 81 12.07 11.36 24.15
C ASN A 81 12.63 12.00 25.43
N GLN A 82 12.75 11.21 26.49
CA GLN A 82 13.23 11.69 27.80
C GLN A 82 14.67 12.21 27.78
N LYS A 83 15.51 11.78 26.83
CA LYS A 83 16.90 12.24 26.73
C LYS A 83 17.01 13.63 26.14
N THR A 84 16.17 13.94 25.14
CA THR A 84 16.17 15.24 24.47
C THR A 84 15.11 16.19 25.05
N MET A 85 14.19 15.68 25.88
CA MET A 85 13.02 16.39 26.39
C MET A 85 12.10 16.93 25.27
N GLU A 86 12.04 16.21 24.15
CA GLU A 86 11.28 16.62 22.97
C GLU A 86 10.34 15.52 22.48
N PHE A 87 9.23 15.90 21.86
CA PHE A 87 8.39 14.97 21.12
C PHE A 87 9.00 14.67 19.76
N GLN A 88 9.16 13.39 19.46
CA GLN A 88 9.69 12.88 18.19
C GLN A 88 8.61 12.10 17.47
N TYR A 89 8.35 12.49 16.22
CA TYR A 89 7.43 11.76 15.36
C TYR A 89 8.04 10.43 14.95
N ARG A 90 7.31 9.35 15.20
CA ARG A 90 7.59 8.04 14.63
C ARG A 90 6.56 7.74 13.54
N PRO A 91 6.99 7.66 12.28
CA PRO A 91 6.07 7.47 11.17
C PRO A 91 5.42 6.09 11.21
N GLY A 92 4.13 6.06 10.91
CA GLY A 92 3.37 4.83 10.75
C GLY A 92 3.65 4.15 9.41
N PRO A 93 3.13 2.93 9.22
CA PRO A 93 3.32 2.15 8.01
C PRO A 93 2.69 2.79 6.76
N VAL A 94 1.78 3.76 6.89
CA VAL A 94 1.24 4.51 5.75
C VAL A 94 2.30 5.39 5.07
N MET A 95 3.39 5.73 5.79
CA MET A 95 4.49 6.55 5.27
C MET A 95 5.42 5.73 4.37
N ALA A 96 4.89 5.27 3.24
CA ALA A 96 5.58 4.55 2.18
C ALA A 96 5.08 5.04 0.80
N ASN A 97 5.82 4.75 -0.27
CA ASN A 97 5.40 5.14 -1.62
C ASN A 97 4.26 4.24 -2.11
N ILE A 98 4.28 2.97 -1.72
CA ILE A 98 3.26 1.98 -2.07
C ILE A 98 2.82 1.26 -0.80
N VAL A 99 1.53 1.34 -0.51
CA VAL A 99 0.91 0.73 0.66
C VAL A 99 -0.11 -0.30 0.21
N LEU A 100 0.03 -1.54 0.69
CA LEU A 100 -1.03 -2.54 0.61
C LEU A 100 -1.87 -2.47 1.89
N ALA A 101 -3.08 -1.91 1.79
CA ALA A 101 -4.09 -1.93 2.83
C ALA A 101 -4.93 -3.21 2.71
N ASP A 102 -4.55 -4.25 3.44
CA ASP A 102 -5.18 -5.57 3.36
C ASP A 102 -6.38 -5.68 4.32
N GLU A 103 -7.47 -6.28 3.87
CA GLU A 103 -8.72 -6.45 4.62
C GLU A 103 -9.27 -5.15 5.26
N ILE A 104 -9.19 -4.03 4.54
CA ILE A 104 -9.62 -2.69 5.02
C ILE A 104 -11.04 -2.67 5.62
N ASN A 105 -11.92 -3.56 5.15
CA ASN A 105 -13.28 -3.72 5.63
C ASN A 105 -13.40 -4.36 7.03
N ARG A 106 -12.31 -4.80 7.67
CA ARG A 106 -12.31 -5.41 9.01
C ARG A 106 -12.09 -4.43 10.16
N THR A 107 -11.84 -3.15 9.89
CA THR A 107 -11.59 -2.13 10.92
C THR A 107 -12.75 -1.14 11.07
N SER A 108 -12.68 -0.28 12.08
CA SER A 108 -13.65 0.80 12.28
C SER A 108 -13.58 1.87 11.18
N PRO A 109 -14.69 2.54 10.84
CA PRO A 109 -14.66 3.69 9.92
C PRO A 109 -13.65 4.77 10.36
N LYS A 110 -13.50 5.00 11.67
CA LYS A 110 -12.53 5.95 12.22
C LYS A 110 -11.08 5.58 11.84
N THR A 111 -10.73 4.30 11.86
CA THR A 111 -9.41 3.83 11.44
C THR A 111 -9.27 3.88 9.92
N GLN A 112 -10.31 3.57 9.13
CA GLN A 112 -10.26 3.72 7.67
C GLN A 112 -10.03 5.17 7.25
N SER A 113 -10.69 6.13 7.91
CA SER A 113 -10.53 7.56 7.64
C SER A 113 -9.13 8.09 7.91
N SER A 114 -8.25 7.31 8.57
CA SER A 114 -6.84 7.69 8.73
C SER A 114 -6.00 7.60 7.45
N LEU A 115 -6.57 7.07 6.37
CA LEU A 115 -5.99 7.03 5.03
C LEU A 115 -6.36 8.25 4.16
N LEU A 116 -7.22 9.14 4.64
CA LEU A 116 -7.71 10.35 3.95
C LEU A 116 -6.94 11.59 4.40
#